data_AF-X1L7H4-F1
#
_entry.id   AF-X1L7H4-F1
#
_cell.length_a   1.000
_cell.length_b   1.000
_cell.length_c   1.000
_cell.angle_alpha   90.00
_cell.angle_beta   90.00
_cell.angle_gamma   90.00
#
_symmetry.space_group_name_H-M   'P 1'
#
loop_
_entity.id
_entity.type
_entity.pdbx_description
1 polymer ?
#
loop_
_entity_poly.entity_id
_entity_poly.type
_entity_poly.pdbx_seq_one_letter_code
_entity_poly.pdbx_strand_id
1 'polypeptide(L)' 'MEVVGEASNAKETLTQVESLSPEIILMDIKMPGVDGIELTRQLKEKLPSSNVIMLTLYDEYLAQAIEAGAAGYLLKD' A
#
# COMPACT_ATOMS: atom_id res chain seq x y z
N MET A 1 -4.51 -8.12 -15.51
CA MET A 1 -3.66 -7.69 -14.38
C MET A 1 -2.76 -8.86 -14.06
N GLU A 2 -1.46 -8.62 -13.94
CA GLU A 2 -0.47 -9.64 -13.58
C GLU A 2 0.12 -9.28 -12.21
N VAL A 3 0.34 -10.28 -11.37
CA VAL A 3 0.98 -10.09 -10.06
C VAL A 3 2.48 -10.24 -10.26
N VAL A 4 3.22 -9.13 -10.13
CA VAL A 4 4.68 -9.10 -10.30
C VAL A 4 5.45 -9.36 -9.01
N GLY A 5 4.77 -9.26 -7.85
CA GLY A 5 5.36 -9.48 -6.54
C GLY A 5 4.32 -9.51 -5.42
N GLU A 6 4.70 -10.10 -4.29
CA GLU A 6 3.91 -10.21 -3.07
C GLU A 6 4.82 -9.99 -1.87
N ALA A 7 4.38 -9.21 -0.90
CA ALA A 7 5.17 -8.90 0.30
C ALA A 7 4.31 -9.00 1.55
N SER A 8 4.93 -9.47 2.64
CA SER A 8 4.26 -9.74 3.92
C SER A 8 4.57 -8.70 5.01
N ASN A 9 5.52 -7.79 4.75
CA ASN A 9 5.99 -6.80 5.70
C ASN A 9 6.65 -5.60 4.97
N ALA A 10 6.84 -4.48 5.67
CA ALA A 10 7.31 -3.23 5.11
C ALA A 10 8.69 -3.35 4.44
N LYS A 11 9.61 -4.09 5.06
CA LYS A 11 10.97 -4.24 4.52
C LYS A 11 10.95 -4.98 3.19
N GLU A 12 10.19 -6.07 3.13
CA GLU A 12 10.00 -6.84 1.90
C GLU A 12 9.28 -6.00 0.84
N THR A 13 8.22 -5.27 1.21
CA THR A 13 7.50 -4.38 0.29
C THR A 13 8.44 -3.35 -0.31
N LEU A 14 9.19 -2.60 0.50
CA LEU A 14 10.10 -1.58 -0.02
C LEU A 14 11.15 -2.17 -0.96
N THR A 15 11.71 -3.34 -0.62
CA THR A 15 12.70 -4.03 -1.46
C THR A 15 12.09 -4.45 -2.80
N GLN A 16 10.89 -5.04 -2.78
CA GLN A 16 10.23 -5.51 -4.00
C GLN A 16 9.76 -4.37 -4.88
N VAL A 17 9.17 -3.31 -4.30
CA VAL A 17 8.67 -2.19 -5.07
C VAL A 17 9.84 -1.44 -5.74
N GLU A 18 10.97 -1.27 -5.06
CA GLU A 18 12.20 -0.72 -5.68
C GLU A 18 12.72 -1.61 -6.83
N SER A 19 12.66 -2.94 -6.69
CA SER A 19 13.14 -3.88 -7.72
C SER A 19 12.19 -4.07 -8.90
N LEU A 20 10.88 -4.04 -8.66
CA LEU A 20 9.85 -4.41 -9.64
C LEU A 20 9.17 -3.19 -10.26
N SER A 21 9.26 -2.02 -9.64
CA SER A 21 8.63 -0.77 -10.09
C SER A 21 7.16 -0.93 -10.50
N PRO A 22 6.29 -1.49 -9.62
CA PRO A 22 4.91 -1.76 -9.98
C PRO A 22 4.12 -0.47 -10.20
N GLU A 23 3.18 -0.52 -11.15
CA GLU A 23 2.25 0.59 -11.43
C GLU A 23 1.16 0.71 -10.35
N ILE A 24 0.79 -0.42 -9.75
CA ILE A 24 -0.28 -0.52 -8.74
C ILE A 24 0.22 -1.38 -7.58
N ILE A 25 -0.03 -0.92 -6.36
CA ILE A 25 0.24 -1.64 -5.11
C ILE A 25 -1.09 -1.82 -4.38
N LEU A 26 -1.43 -3.07 -4.10
CA LEU A 26 -2.52 -3.41 -3.18
C LEU A 26 -1.95 -3.49 -1.77
N MET A 27 -2.45 -2.66 -0.85
CA MET A 27 -1.89 -2.50 0.49
C MET A 27 -2.94 -2.82 1.56
N ASP A 28 -2.67 -3.76 2.46
CA ASP A 28 -3.51 -3.95 3.65
C ASP A 28 -3.17 -2.91 4.71
N ILE A 29 -4.18 -2.34 5.37
CA ILE A 29 -3.98 -1.43 6.51
C ILE A 29 -3.38 -2.16 7.70
N LYS A 30 -3.85 -3.39 7.99
CA LYS A 30 -3.40 -4.16 9.16
C LYS A 30 -2.55 -5.34 8.71
N MET A 31 -1.24 -5.12 8.67
CA MET A 31 -0.24 -6.18 8.56
C MET A 31 0.48 -6.38 9.91
N PRO A 32 0.86 -7.60 10.29
CA PRO A 32 1.64 -7.82 11.50
C PRO A 32 2.93 -7.00 11.51
N GLY A 33 3.05 -6.08 12.47
CA GLY A 33 4.25 -5.25 12.64
C GLY A 33 4.40 -4.09 11.65
N VAL A 34 3.38 -3.79 10.84
CA VAL A 34 3.41 -2.72 9.83
C VAL A 34 2.07 -2.00 9.78
N ASP A 35 2.12 -0.69 9.94
CA ASP A 35 0.98 0.18 9.61
C ASP A 35 0.98 0.47 8.11
N GLY A 36 -0.03 -0.05 7.39
CA GLY A 36 -0.14 0.11 5.94
C GLY A 36 -0.31 1.56 5.49
N ILE A 37 -0.86 2.43 6.34
CA ILE A 37 -1.02 3.87 6.04
C ILE A 37 0.34 4.55 6.08
N GLU A 38 1.14 4.25 7.11
CA GLU A 38 2.50 4.77 7.22
C GLU A 38 3.40 4.25 6.09
N LEU A 39 3.29 2.97 5.75
CA LEU A 39 4.01 2.41 4.62
C LEU A 39 3.60 3.06 3.29
N THR A 40 2.31 3.38 3.12
CA THR A 40 1.82 4.11 1.95
C THR A 40 2.48 5.47 1.82
N ARG A 41 2.59 6.22 2.93
CA ARG A 41 3.27 7.52 2.95
C ARG A 41 4.72 7.40 2.47
N GLN A 42 5.47 6.43 3.00
CA GLN A 42 6.85 6.18 2.60
C GLN A 42 6.99 5.77 1.13
N LEU A 43 6.06 4.93 0.64
CA LEU A 43 6.02 4.53 -0.76
C LEU A 43 5.74 5.70 -1.69
N LYS A 44 4.82 6.61 -1.33
CA LYS A 44 4.51 7.79 -2.14
C LYS A 44 5.67 8.79 -2.19
N GLU A 45 6.47 8.89 -1.13
CA GLU A 45 7.70 9.70 -1.12
C GLU A 45 8.79 9.12 -2.03
N LYS A 46 8.98 7.80 -2.00
CA LYS A 46 10.01 7.10 -2.80
C LYS A 46 9.61 6.89 -4.26
N LEU A 47 8.32 6.63 -4.50
CA LEU A 47 7.77 6.18 -5.78
C LEU A 47 6.43 6.90 -6.05
N PRO A 48 6.49 8.21 -6.33
CA PRO A 48 5.28 9.03 -6.48
C PRO A 48 4.40 8.60 -7.67
N SER A 49 4.96 7.90 -8.66
CA SER A 49 4.24 7.39 -9.83
C SER A 49 3.42 6.12 -9.56
N SER A 50 3.73 5.36 -8.49
CA SER A 50 3.02 4.13 -8.18
C SER A 50 1.69 4.44 -7.48
N ASN A 51 0.61 3.79 -7.90
CA ASN A 51 -0.72 3.96 -7.32
C ASN A 51 -0.93 2.95 -6.19
N VAL A 52 -1.20 3.45 -4.98
CA VAL A 52 -1.49 2.59 -3.83
C VAL A 52 -3.00 2.51 -3.64
N ILE A 53 -3.56 1.30 -3.63
CA ILE A 53 -4.97 1.04 -3.34
C ILE A 53 -5.04 0.29 -2.00
N MET A 54 -5.73 0.89 -1.03
CA MET A 54 -5.87 0.31 0.30
C MET A 54 -6.94 -0.80 0.31
N LEU A 55 -6.63 -1.91 0.96
CA LEU A 55 -7.52 -3.03 1.25
C LEU A 55 -7.72 -3.11 2.76
N THR A 56 -8.95 -3.07 3.24
CA THR A 56 -9.21 -3.18 4.69
C THR A 56 -10.65 -3.59 4.97
N LEU A 57 -10.91 -4.05 6.19
CA LEU A 57 -12.25 -4.32 6.71
C LEU A 57 -12.90 -3.07 7.35
N TYR A 58 -12.16 -1.97 7.48
CA TYR A 58 -12.50 -0.84 8.35
C TYR A 58 -12.54 0.48 7.59
N ASP A 59 -13.74 1.04 7.39
CA ASP A 59 -13.99 2.32 6.71
C ASP A 59 -13.46 3.55 7.46
N GLU A 60 -13.30 3.46 8.77
CA GLU A 60 -12.80 4.54 9.64
C GLU A 60 -11.40 5.08 9.24
N TYR A 61 -10.61 4.30 8.51
CA TYR A 61 -9.28 4.69 8.05
C TYR A 61 -9.26 5.39 6.69
N LEU A 62 -10.41 5.58 6.04
CA LEU A 62 -10.50 6.16 4.70
C LEU A 62 -9.80 7.51 4.60
N ALA A 63 -10.08 8.43 5.53
CA ALA A 63 -9.48 9.76 5.53
C ALA A 63 -7.95 9.70 5.63
N GLN A 64 -7.44 8.88 6.56
CA GLN A 64 -6.00 8.72 6.80
C GLN A 64 -5.29 8.07 5.60
N ALA A 65 -5.93 7.12 4.92
CA ALA A 65 -5.42 6.51 3.70
C ALA A 65 -5.26 7.53 2.57
N ILE A 66 -6.28 8.37 2.35
CA ILE A 66 -6.23 9.42 1.33
C ILE A 66 -5.17 10.46 1.67
N GLU A 67 -5.07 10.88 2.94
CA GLU A 67 -4.03 11.81 3.40
C GLU A 67 -2.61 11.23 3.24
N ALA A 68 -2.42 9.92 3.38
CA ALA A 68 -1.15 9.25 3.10
C ALA A 68 -0.82 9.14 1.60
N GLY A 69 -1.75 9.50 0.71
CA GLY A 69 -1.56 9.50 -0.74
C GLY A 69 -2.02 8.22 -1.44
N ALA A 70 -2.91 7.44 -0.81
CA ALA A 70 -3.59 6.35 -1.49
C ALA A 70 -4.44 6.88 -2.66
N ALA A 71 -4.36 6.21 -3.80
CA ALA A 71 -5.14 6.52 -5.00
C ALA A 71 -6.56 5.95 -4.95
N GLY A 72 -6.80 4.97 -4.06
CA GLY A 72 -8.09 4.33 -3.92
C GLY A 72 -8.18 3.49 -2.66
N TYR A 73 -9.38 3.00 -2.40
CA TYR A 73 -9.73 2.26 -1.20
C TYR A 73 -10.78 1.20 -1.55
N LEU A 74 -10.61 -0.02 -1.04
CA LEU A 74 -11.51 -1.16 -1.25
C LEU A 74 -11.75 -1.88 0.09
N LEU A 75 -13.03 -2.10 0.40
CA LEU A 75 -13.44 -2.89 1.56
C LEU A 75 -13.30 -4.39 1.25
N LYS A 76 -12.76 -5.15 2.20
CA LYS A 76 -12.79 -6.62 2.18
C LYS A 76 -14.18 -7.09 2.62
N ASP A 77 -14.76 -8.01 1.85
CA ASP A 77 -15.96 -8.78 2.23
C ASP A 77 -15.58 -10.11 2.92
#